data_AF-A0A242A6Q2-F1
#
_entry.id   AF-A0A242A6Q2-F1
#
_cell.length_a   1.000
_cell.length_b   1.000
_cell.length_c   1.000
_cell.angle_alpha   90.00
_cell.angle_beta   90.00
_cell.angle_gamma   90.00
#
_symmetry.space_group_name_H-M   'P 1'
#
loop_
_entity.id
_entity.type
_entity.pdbx_description
1 polymer ?
#
loop_
_entity_poly.entity_id
_entity_poly.type
_entity_poly.pdbx_seq_one_letter_code
_entity_poly.pdbx_strand_id
1 'polypeptide(L)'
;MIGMLPFKGEWLVSATPAKRMPSHGTTLFGVTYAYDFFRVNDKGRSSNKLTWRTLISKEDPVDFYCFDLPVFAPVSGRIVAVHCEEEDNDVRRSLPAGIPYMMKQAQRIAGGPANIAGNYIMIQDDKSKQYVVIVHLKARSITCEAGAWINAGEEVGRCGNSGNSTQPHIHIQAMNHHDFYLAQGVPLFFCHYYEKKKQDRSAKLVDYGIPAYKSQVFAKRKGLS
;
A
#
# COMPACT_ATOMS: atom_id res chain seq x y z
N MET A 1 1.53 -15.64 -6.40
CA MET A 1 2.38 -15.80 -5.20
C MET A 1 1.56 -15.57 -3.92
N ILE A 2 2.05 -15.99 -2.75
CA ILE A 2 1.32 -15.88 -1.47
C ILE A 2 2.20 -15.13 -0.47
N GLY A 3 1.66 -14.07 0.14
CA GLY A 3 2.32 -13.30 1.20
C GLY A 3 1.42 -13.09 2.42
N MET A 4 1.96 -12.42 3.44
CA MET A 4 1.24 -11.95 4.62
C MET A 4 0.78 -10.50 4.43
N LEU A 5 -0.24 -10.07 5.18
CA LEU A 5 -0.61 -8.65 5.21
C LEU A 5 0.58 -7.82 5.73
N PRO A 6 0.97 -6.73 5.06
CA PRO A 6 2.18 -5.96 5.39
C PRO A 6 1.98 -4.99 6.57
N PHE A 7 1.03 -5.26 7.47
CA PHE A 7 0.64 -4.35 8.55
C PHE A 7 0.00 -5.10 9.72
N LYS A 8 -0.08 -4.41 10.87
CA LYS A 8 -0.79 -4.88 12.07
C LYS A 8 -2.10 -4.10 12.30
N GLY A 9 -3.03 -4.76 12.99
CA GLY A 9 -4.37 -4.25 13.27
C GLY A 9 -5.28 -4.23 12.04
N GLU A 10 -6.40 -3.51 12.16
CA GLU A 10 -7.49 -3.47 11.16
C GLU A 10 -7.26 -2.41 10.08
N TRP A 11 -7.41 -2.81 8.82
CA TRP A 11 -7.27 -1.94 7.65
C TRP A 11 -8.40 -2.17 6.65
N LEU A 12 -8.84 -1.10 6.01
CA LEU A 12 -9.87 -1.12 4.96
C LEU A 12 -9.22 -1.35 3.59
N VAL A 13 -9.77 -2.28 2.82
CA VAL A 13 -9.37 -2.53 1.42
C VAL A 13 -10.04 -1.52 0.49
N SER A 14 -9.28 -0.67 -0.19
CA SER A 14 -9.79 0.35 -1.12
C SER A 14 -9.52 0.07 -2.59
N ALA A 15 -8.43 -0.63 -2.91
CA ALA A 15 -8.16 -1.15 -4.25
C ALA A 15 -7.79 -2.62 -4.14
N THR A 16 -8.33 -3.43 -5.03
CA THR A 16 -8.12 -4.89 -5.04
C THR A 16 -8.55 -5.46 -6.40
N PRO A 17 -7.85 -6.48 -6.92
CA PRO A 17 -8.27 -7.21 -8.11
C PRO A 17 -9.64 -7.88 -7.97
N ALA A 18 -10.13 -8.12 -6.74
CA ALA A 18 -11.48 -8.65 -6.51
C ALA A 18 -12.62 -7.70 -6.96
N LYS A 19 -12.33 -6.42 -7.19
CA LYS A 19 -13.33 -5.45 -7.68
C LYS A 19 -13.29 -5.28 -9.19
N ARG A 20 -12.09 -5.16 -9.75
CA ARG A 20 -11.84 -4.91 -11.17
C ARG A 20 -10.41 -5.31 -11.51
N MET A 21 -10.17 -5.62 -12.77
CA MET A 21 -8.83 -5.88 -13.31
C MET A 21 -8.65 -5.05 -14.59
N PRO A 22 -7.58 -4.26 -14.73
CA PRO A 22 -6.56 -3.95 -13.71
C PRO A 22 -7.14 -3.18 -12.52
N SER A 23 -6.64 -3.46 -11.31
CA SER A 23 -7.17 -2.91 -10.05
C SER A 23 -7.08 -1.38 -9.99
N HIS A 24 -6.05 -0.80 -10.60
CA HIS A 24 -5.78 0.64 -10.67
C HIS A 24 -6.05 1.25 -12.05
N GLY A 25 -6.76 0.52 -12.94
CA GLY A 25 -7.17 1.03 -14.25
C GLY A 25 -6.08 1.08 -15.32
N THR A 26 -4.87 0.63 -15.03
CA THR A 26 -3.77 0.49 -15.99
C THR A 26 -2.96 -0.77 -15.70
N THR A 27 -2.26 -1.28 -16.71
CA THR A 27 -1.29 -2.38 -16.57
C THR A 27 0.16 -1.88 -16.46
N LEU A 28 0.39 -0.58 -16.69
CA LEU A 28 1.71 0.03 -16.62
C LEU A 28 2.31 -0.13 -15.21
N PHE A 29 3.64 -0.28 -15.15
CA PHE A 29 4.39 -0.39 -13.89
C PHE A 29 3.96 -1.55 -13.00
N GLY A 30 3.39 -2.61 -13.57
CA GLY A 30 3.05 -3.83 -12.83
C GLY A 30 1.87 -3.72 -11.85
N VAL A 31 1.03 -2.68 -11.94
CA VAL A 31 -0.06 -2.43 -10.96
C VAL A 31 -1.33 -3.26 -11.19
N THR A 32 -1.34 -4.19 -12.16
CA THR A 32 -2.54 -4.94 -12.59
C THR A 32 -3.32 -5.59 -11.45
N TYR A 33 -2.60 -6.16 -10.47
CA TYR A 33 -3.16 -6.86 -9.30
C TYR A 33 -2.83 -6.16 -7.98
N ALA A 34 -2.47 -4.87 -8.03
CA ALA A 34 -2.07 -4.14 -6.83
C ALA A 34 -3.22 -3.90 -5.86
N TYR A 35 -2.88 -3.59 -4.61
CA TYR A 35 -3.80 -3.36 -3.50
C TYR A 35 -3.50 -2.03 -2.82
N ASP A 36 -4.58 -1.35 -2.39
CA ASP A 36 -4.50 -0.22 -1.47
C ASP A 36 -5.20 -0.57 -0.16
N PHE A 37 -4.54 -0.22 0.95
CA PHE A 37 -5.08 -0.37 2.30
C PHE A 37 -5.02 0.95 3.07
N PHE A 38 -6.15 1.34 3.68
CA PHE A 38 -6.24 2.48 4.60
C PHE A 38 -6.45 2.03 6.04
N ARG A 39 -5.80 2.70 6.99
CA ARG A 39 -6.18 2.58 8.40
C ARG A 39 -7.45 3.38 8.64
N VAL A 40 -8.45 2.75 9.25
CA VAL A 40 -9.71 3.42 9.62
C VAL A 40 -10.05 3.19 11.09
N ASN A 41 -10.76 4.14 11.69
CA ASN A 41 -11.37 3.95 13.01
C ASN A 41 -12.68 3.15 12.93
N ASP A 42 -13.32 2.90 14.07
CA ASP A 42 -14.58 2.14 14.17
C ASP A 42 -15.75 2.75 13.37
N LYS A 43 -15.64 4.04 13.03
CA LYS A 43 -16.61 4.78 12.20
C LYS A 43 -16.24 4.77 10.71
N GLY A 44 -15.19 4.03 10.32
CA GLY A 44 -14.71 3.93 8.94
C GLY A 44 -13.97 5.16 8.41
N ARG A 45 -13.51 6.07 9.29
CA ARG A 45 -12.80 7.30 8.89
C ARG A 45 -11.30 7.08 8.88
N SER A 46 -10.60 7.60 7.86
CA SER A 46 -9.14 7.51 7.71
C SER A 46 -8.34 8.59 8.41
N SER A 47 -8.98 9.68 8.86
CA SER A 47 -8.34 10.74 9.65
C SER A 47 -9.19 11.15 10.86
N ASN A 48 -8.55 11.84 11.80
CA ASN A 48 -9.16 12.40 13.01
C ASN A 48 -9.87 13.75 12.75
N LYS A 49 -9.52 14.45 11.66
CA LYS A 49 -10.11 15.74 11.26
C LYS A 49 -11.04 15.57 10.07
N LEU A 50 -12.32 15.87 10.27
CA LEU A 50 -13.27 16.11 9.19
C LEU A 50 -13.86 17.50 9.42
N THR A 51 -13.22 18.52 8.87
CA THR A 51 -13.77 19.89 8.85
C THR A 51 -14.20 20.25 7.43
N TRP A 52 -15.06 21.25 7.27
CA TRP A 52 -15.41 21.80 5.96
C TRP A 52 -14.17 22.22 5.14
N ARG A 53 -13.05 22.55 5.82
CA ARG A 53 -11.74 22.84 5.20
C ARG A 53 -11.14 21.64 4.45
N THR A 54 -11.48 20.41 4.81
CA THR A 54 -11.10 19.16 4.08
C THR A 54 -11.48 19.21 2.60
N LEU A 55 -12.52 19.97 2.24
CA LEU A 55 -13.00 20.12 0.87
C LEU A 55 -12.25 21.21 0.09
N ILE A 56 -11.38 21.99 0.73
CA ILE A 56 -10.83 23.24 0.18
C ILE A 56 -9.31 23.37 0.38
N SER A 57 -8.75 22.78 1.44
CA SER A 57 -7.33 22.88 1.79
C SER A 57 -6.58 21.56 1.68
N LYS A 58 -5.25 21.68 1.59
CA LYS A 58 -4.34 20.58 1.87
C LYS A 58 -4.46 20.16 3.34
N GLU A 59 -4.17 18.90 3.63
CA GLU A 59 -4.11 18.36 4.99
C GLU A 59 -2.72 17.79 5.28
N ASP A 60 -2.36 17.77 6.56
CA ASP A 60 -1.10 17.19 7.00
C ASP A 60 -1.22 15.66 7.07
N PRO A 61 -0.29 14.87 6.48
CA PRO A 61 -0.32 13.41 6.59
C PRO A 61 -0.36 12.90 8.03
N VAL A 62 0.17 13.63 9.02
CA VAL A 62 0.14 13.23 10.45
C VAL A 62 -1.28 13.13 11.03
N ASP A 63 -2.27 13.72 10.38
CA ASP A 63 -3.67 13.63 10.80
C ASP A 63 -4.34 12.30 10.43
N PHE A 64 -3.68 11.47 9.61
CA PHE A 64 -4.19 10.19 9.13
C PHE A 64 -3.73 9.02 10.00
N TYR A 65 -4.65 8.13 10.35
CA TYR A 65 -4.37 7.03 11.30
C TYR A 65 -3.32 6.03 10.80
N CYS A 66 -3.06 5.99 9.49
CA CYS A 66 -2.06 5.10 8.91
C CYS A 66 -0.67 5.71 8.86
N PHE A 67 -0.55 7.04 8.84
CA PHE A 67 0.76 7.68 8.72
C PHE A 67 1.67 7.30 9.88
N ASP A 68 2.94 7.02 9.57
CA ASP A 68 3.95 6.57 10.54
C ASP A 68 3.64 5.22 11.20
N LEU A 69 2.67 4.43 10.72
CA LEU A 69 2.49 3.05 11.19
C LEU A 69 3.56 2.11 10.59
N PRO A 70 4.05 1.12 11.37
CA PRO A 70 4.99 0.11 10.88
C PRO A 70 4.44 -0.69 9.69
N VAL A 71 5.32 -0.95 8.73
CA VAL A 71 5.09 -1.77 7.55
C VAL A 71 6.00 -2.98 7.61
N PHE A 72 5.47 -4.15 7.28
CA PHE A 72 6.17 -5.43 7.41
C PHE A 72 6.36 -6.11 6.05
N ALA A 73 7.44 -6.87 5.92
CA ALA A 73 7.72 -7.68 4.74
C ALA A 73 6.60 -8.72 4.53
N PRO A 74 5.93 -8.73 3.37
CA PRO A 74 4.85 -9.67 3.09
C PRO A 74 5.38 -11.06 2.72
N VAL A 75 6.63 -11.16 2.29
CA VAL A 75 7.29 -12.41 1.86
C VAL A 75 8.73 -12.45 2.40
N SER A 76 9.28 -13.65 2.54
CA SER A 76 10.71 -13.83 2.79
C SER A 76 11.47 -13.78 1.47
N GLY A 77 12.64 -13.17 1.47
CA GLY A 77 13.37 -13.00 0.21
C GLY A 77 14.56 -12.08 0.30
N ARG A 78 15.05 -11.71 -0.89
CA ARG A 78 16.16 -10.76 -1.03
C ARG A 78 15.62 -9.39 -1.37
N ILE A 79 16.09 -8.36 -0.66
CA ILE A 79 15.80 -6.97 -1.01
C ILE A 79 16.62 -6.64 -2.26
N VAL A 80 15.95 -6.29 -3.35
CA VAL A 80 16.61 -6.02 -4.65
C VAL A 80 16.68 -4.54 -4.96
N ALA A 81 15.81 -3.71 -4.37
CA ALA A 81 15.85 -2.27 -4.52
C ALA A 81 15.20 -1.58 -3.31
N VAL A 82 15.74 -0.41 -2.97
CA VAL A 82 15.23 0.52 -1.95
C VAL A 82 15.35 1.94 -2.50
N HIS A 83 14.30 2.73 -2.34
CA HIS A 83 14.32 4.19 -2.57
C HIS A 83 13.71 4.87 -1.35
N CYS A 84 14.43 5.79 -0.70
CA CYS A 84 14.01 6.40 0.57
C CYS A 84 14.28 7.91 0.66
N GLU A 85 14.50 8.57 -0.48
CA GLU A 85 14.93 9.97 -0.56
C GLU A 85 13.78 10.96 -0.80
N GLU A 86 12.58 10.49 -1.12
CA GLU A 86 11.44 11.36 -1.42
C GLU A 86 10.76 11.86 -0.14
N GLU A 87 10.50 13.15 -0.07
CA GLU A 87 9.72 13.73 1.03
C GLU A 87 8.23 13.34 0.93
N ASP A 88 7.57 13.25 2.07
CA ASP A 88 6.14 13.00 2.15
C ASP A 88 5.34 14.22 1.67
N ASN A 89 4.36 14.01 0.78
CA ASN A 89 3.53 15.09 0.26
C ASN A 89 2.41 15.47 1.22
N ASP A 90 1.94 16.72 1.14
CA ASP A 90 0.66 17.12 1.72
C ASP A 90 -0.50 16.29 1.14
N VAL A 91 -1.51 16.03 1.97
CA VAL A 91 -2.69 15.25 1.60
C VAL A 91 -3.70 16.11 0.83
N ARG A 92 -4.27 15.52 -0.23
CA ARG A 92 -5.19 16.20 -1.15
C ARG A 92 -6.39 15.31 -1.46
N ARG A 93 -7.40 15.34 -0.59
CA ARG A 93 -8.65 14.58 -0.76
C ARG A 93 -9.73 15.32 -1.55
N SER A 94 -9.62 16.64 -1.72
CA SER A 94 -10.65 17.44 -2.40
C SER A 94 -10.48 17.48 -3.92
N LEU A 95 -11.62 17.40 -4.63
CA LEU A 95 -11.68 17.51 -6.10
C LEU A 95 -10.95 18.76 -6.64
N PRO A 96 -11.16 19.98 -6.10
CA PRO A 96 -10.47 21.18 -6.61
C PRO A 96 -8.96 21.18 -6.35
N ALA A 97 -8.50 20.71 -5.18
CA ALA A 97 -7.07 20.61 -4.88
C ALA A 97 -6.36 19.49 -5.67
N GLY A 98 -7.14 18.51 -6.14
CA GLY A 98 -6.69 17.41 -6.99
C GLY A 98 -6.49 17.80 -8.45
N ILE A 99 -7.14 18.84 -8.98
CA ILE A 99 -7.07 19.20 -10.42
C ILE A 99 -5.63 19.55 -10.86
N PRO A 100 -4.89 20.45 -10.19
CA PRO A 100 -3.49 20.74 -10.55
C PRO A 100 -2.60 19.49 -10.39
N TYR A 101 -2.95 18.61 -9.46
CA TYR A 101 -2.22 17.37 -9.23
C TYR A 101 -2.47 16.34 -10.34
N MET A 102 -3.70 16.23 -10.84
CA MET A 102 -4.07 15.38 -11.97
C MET A 102 -3.50 15.91 -13.30
N MET A 103 -3.44 17.24 -13.48
CA MET A 103 -2.82 17.83 -14.68
C MET A 103 -1.32 17.51 -14.79
N LYS A 104 -0.62 17.36 -13.66
CA LYS A 104 0.79 16.94 -13.60
C LYS A 104 0.98 15.42 -13.68
N GLN A 105 -0.08 14.63 -13.75
CA GLN A 105 -0.01 13.18 -13.70
C GLN A 105 0.71 12.62 -14.94
N ALA A 106 0.43 13.16 -16.13
CA ALA A 106 1.14 12.82 -17.35
C ALA A 106 2.65 13.16 -17.27
N GLN A 107 3.00 14.29 -16.66
CA GLN A 107 4.40 14.68 -16.44
C GLN A 107 5.12 13.77 -15.43
N ARG A 108 4.45 13.33 -14.36
CA ARG A 108 5.04 12.36 -13.41
C ARG A 108 5.24 10.98 -14.05
N ILE A 109 4.27 10.55 -14.86
CA ILE A 109 4.41 9.32 -15.64
C ILE A 109 5.60 9.42 -16.61
N ALA A 110 5.76 10.58 -17.27
CA ALA A 110 6.92 10.85 -18.11
C ALA A 110 8.24 10.94 -17.32
N GLY A 111 8.21 11.42 -16.08
CA GLY A 111 9.34 11.46 -15.15
C GLY A 111 9.70 10.10 -14.54
N GLY A 112 8.99 9.04 -14.90
CA GLY A 112 9.33 7.66 -14.59
C GLY A 112 8.74 7.09 -13.29
N PRO A 113 8.92 5.78 -13.08
CA PRO A 113 8.24 5.01 -12.04
C PRO A 113 8.62 5.44 -10.63
N ALA A 114 9.83 5.95 -10.39
CA ALA A 114 10.24 6.48 -9.08
C ALA A 114 9.38 7.67 -8.63
N ASN A 115 9.04 8.58 -9.55
CA ASN A 115 8.15 9.72 -9.26
C ASN A 115 6.72 9.28 -8.95
N ILE A 116 6.30 8.12 -9.43
CA ILE A 116 4.99 7.54 -9.13
C ILE A 116 5.05 6.79 -7.81
N ALA A 117 6.02 5.89 -7.63
CA ALA A 117 6.17 5.07 -6.44
C ALA A 117 6.49 5.90 -5.18
N GLY A 118 7.27 6.97 -5.30
CA GLY A 118 7.83 7.63 -4.13
C GLY A 118 8.88 6.74 -3.47
N ASN A 119 8.91 6.69 -2.14
CA ASN A 119 9.76 5.75 -1.42
C ASN A 119 9.20 4.33 -1.49
N TYR A 120 10.06 3.37 -1.76
CA TYR A 120 9.65 1.97 -1.91
C TYR A 120 10.72 0.99 -1.47
N ILE A 121 10.27 -0.22 -1.16
CA ILE A 121 11.10 -1.41 -1.01
C ILE A 121 10.62 -2.49 -1.99
N MET A 122 11.57 -3.17 -2.61
CA MET A 122 11.34 -4.28 -3.51
C MET A 122 12.01 -5.54 -3.00
N ILE A 123 11.21 -6.60 -2.81
CA ILE A 123 11.65 -7.90 -2.30
C ILE A 123 11.44 -8.93 -3.40
N GLN A 124 12.49 -9.63 -3.80
CA GLN A 124 12.36 -10.83 -4.61
C GLN A 124 12.05 -12.01 -3.69
N ASP A 125 10.85 -12.57 -3.87
CA ASP A 125 10.35 -13.72 -3.11
C ASP A 125 11.23 -14.96 -3.34
N ASP A 126 11.63 -15.62 -2.26
CA ASP A 126 12.54 -16.76 -2.30
C ASP A 126 11.92 -17.98 -3.00
N LYS A 127 10.60 -18.14 -2.90
CA LYS A 127 9.84 -19.27 -3.46
C LYS A 127 9.48 -19.06 -4.93
N SER A 128 8.76 -17.98 -5.25
CA SER A 128 8.24 -17.76 -6.60
C SER A 128 9.19 -17.04 -7.54
N LYS A 129 10.27 -16.45 -7.00
CA LYS A 129 11.23 -15.57 -7.72
C LYS A 129 10.60 -14.31 -8.33
N GLN A 130 9.32 -14.06 -8.04
CA GLN A 130 8.61 -12.83 -8.38
C GLN A 130 9.00 -11.71 -7.41
N TYR A 131 8.67 -10.47 -7.76
CA TYR A 131 9.01 -9.29 -6.99
C TYR A 131 7.76 -8.74 -6.30
N VAL A 132 7.85 -8.43 -5.00
CA VAL A 132 6.83 -7.68 -4.27
C VAL A 132 7.38 -6.30 -3.99
N VAL A 133 6.58 -5.29 -4.28
CA VAL A 133 6.90 -3.89 -4.04
C VAL A 133 5.87 -3.28 -3.11
N ILE A 134 6.35 -2.55 -2.11
CA ILE A 134 5.55 -1.63 -1.29
C ILE A 134 6.06 -0.21 -1.55
N VAL A 135 5.16 0.70 -1.91
CA VAL A 135 5.48 2.08 -2.28
C VAL A 135 4.82 3.09 -1.33
N HIS A 136 5.01 4.40 -1.61
CA HIS A 136 4.51 5.51 -0.80
C HIS A 136 4.99 5.47 0.66
N LEU A 137 6.15 4.85 0.92
CA LEU A 137 6.71 4.75 2.26
C LEU A 137 7.13 6.14 2.78
N LYS A 138 7.18 6.27 4.10
CA LYS A 138 7.55 7.53 4.76
C LYS A 138 9.01 7.86 4.49
N ALA A 139 9.31 9.13 4.27
CA ALA A 139 10.66 9.63 4.09
C ALA A 139 11.58 9.18 5.24
N ARG A 140 12.79 8.71 4.89
CA ARG A 140 13.83 8.28 5.85
C ARG A 140 13.37 7.21 6.87
N SER A 141 12.41 6.37 6.49
CA SER A 141 11.86 5.34 7.38
C SER A 141 12.29 3.91 7.06
N ILE A 142 12.83 3.66 5.87
CA ILE A 142 13.29 2.33 5.46
C ILE A 142 14.62 2.04 6.14
N THR A 143 14.67 0.98 6.94
CA THR A 143 15.86 0.58 7.71
C THR A 143 16.65 -0.55 7.05
N CYS A 144 16.15 -1.07 5.93
CA CYS A 144 16.77 -2.18 5.22
C CYS A 144 17.59 -1.71 4.02
N GLU A 145 18.57 -2.52 3.62
CA GLU A 145 19.47 -2.21 2.49
C GLU A 145 19.28 -3.19 1.33
N ALA A 146 19.49 -2.71 0.11
CA ALA A 146 19.51 -3.57 -1.07
C ALA A 146 20.63 -4.62 -0.95
N GLY A 147 20.32 -5.86 -1.31
CA GLY A 147 21.21 -7.01 -1.19
C GLY A 147 20.96 -7.85 0.06
N ALA A 148 20.34 -7.30 1.11
CA ALA A 148 20.06 -8.02 2.33
C ALA A 148 18.93 -9.06 2.18
N TRP A 149 18.95 -10.06 3.05
CA TRP A 149 17.85 -11.01 3.23
C TRP A 149 16.87 -10.47 4.26
N ILE A 150 15.59 -10.76 4.06
CA ILE A 150 14.51 -10.37 4.97
C ILE A 150 13.51 -11.52 5.11
N ASN A 151 12.97 -11.69 6.32
CA ASN A 151 11.91 -12.65 6.60
C ASN A 151 10.53 -12.00 6.53
N ALA A 152 9.53 -12.74 6.08
CA ALA A 152 8.14 -12.31 6.17
C ALA A 152 7.79 -11.94 7.63
N GLY A 153 7.18 -10.77 7.82
CA GLY A 153 6.82 -10.23 9.12
C GLY A 153 7.88 -9.35 9.79
N GLU A 154 9.08 -9.20 9.22
CA GLU A 154 10.07 -8.21 9.66
C GLU A 154 9.67 -6.80 9.21
N GLU A 155 9.97 -5.78 10.02
CA GLU A 155 9.65 -4.39 9.70
C GLU A 155 10.57 -3.87 8.59
N VAL A 156 9.98 -3.25 7.56
CA VAL A 156 10.68 -2.70 6.39
C VAL A 156 10.72 -1.18 6.36
N GLY A 157 9.87 -0.53 7.15
CA GLY A 157 9.74 0.92 7.19
C GLY A 157 8.37 1.33 7.69
N ARG A 158 7.96 2.56 7.36
CA ARG A 158 6.71 3.14 7.89
C ARG A 158 5.82 3.68 6.78
N CYS A 159 4.52 3.62 6.99
CA CYS A 159 3.51 4.11 6.05
C CYS A 159 3.67 5.62 5.86
N GLY A 160 3.78 6.07 4.62
CA GLY A 160 3.98 7.47 4.27
C GLY A 160 2.92 7.99 3.30
N ASN A 161 3.31 9.04 2.58
CA ASN A 161 2.57 9.72 1.54
C ASN A 161 3.49 10.28 0.44
N SER A 162 4.68 9.69 0.26
CA SER A 162 5.63 10.06 -0.79
C SER A 162 5.15 9.64 -2.18
N GLY A 163 5.70 10.25 -3.24
CA GLY A 163 5.35 9.92 -4.63
C GLY A 163 3.94 10.33 -5.03
N ASN A 164 3.34 9.61 -5.98
CA ASN A 164 2.01 9.91 -6.51
C ASN A 164 0.89 9.33 -5.63
N SER A 165 0.86 9.75 -4.36
CA SER A 165 -0.20 9.44 -3.40
C SER A 165 -1.11 10.65 -3.13
N THR A 166 -2.41 10.39 -2.90
CA THR A 166 -3.40 11.44 -2.57
C THR A 166 -3.65 11.56 -1.07
N GLN A 167 -3.45 10.48 -0.30
CA GLN A 167 -3.50 10.43 1.17
C GLN A 167 -2.69 9.20 1.65
N PRO A 168 -2.19 9.16 2.90
CA PRO A 168 -1.41 8.02 3.39
C PRO A 168 -2.14 6.69 3.24
N HIS A 169 -1.43 5.68 2.74
CA HIS A 169 -1.90 4.29 2.58
C HIS A 169 -0.75 3.33 2.32
N ILE A 170 -1.05 2.04 2.39
CA ILE A 170 -0.16 1.00 1.90
C ILE A 170 -0.62 0.60 0.50
N HIS A 171 0.20 0.92 -0.50
CA HIS A 171 0.10 0.35 -1.84
C HIS A 171 1.11 -0.78 -1.97
N ILE A 172 0.62 -1.97 -2.32
CA ILE A 172 1.44 -3.18 -2.51
C ILE A 172 1.08 -3.87 -3.82
N GLN A 173 2.10 -4.36 -4.52
CA GLN A 173 1.93 -5.09 -5.78
C GLN A 173 2.96 -6.20 -5.94
N ALA A 174 2.62 -7.18 -6.76
CA ALA A 174 3.55 -8.21 -7.21
C ALA A 174 3.79 -8.12 -8.72
N MET A 175 5.02 -8.39 -9.13
CA MET A 175 5.50 -8.23 -10.51
C MET A 175 6.43 -9.36 -10.93
N ASN A 176 6.54 -9.60 -12.24
CA ASN A 176 7.46 -10.58 -12.82
C ASN A 176 8.86 -10.05 -13.18
N HIS A 177 9.09 -8.75 -13.00
CA HIS A 177 10.36 -8.10 -13.30
C HIS A 177 10.67 -7.01 -12.26
N HIS A 178 11.95 -6.72 -12.01
CA HIS A 178 12.37 -5.67 -11.07
C HIS A 178 12.30 -4.27 -11.68
N ASP A 179 12.60 -4.14 -12.97
CA ASP A 179 12.37 -2.89 -13.72
C ASP A 179 10.86 -2.67 -13.93
N PHE A 180 10.34 -1.60 -13.35
CA PHE A 180 8.93 -1.19 -13.49
C PHE A 180 8.48 -0.99 -14.94
N TYR A 181 9.35 -0.57 -15.86
CA TYR A 181 8.97 -0.39 -17.27
C TYR A 181 8.73 -1.71 -17.99
N LEU A 182 9.43 -2.77 -17.58
CA LEU A 182 9.34 -4.11 -18.15
C LEU A 182 8.37 -5.02 -17.37
N ALA A 183 8.04 -4.62 -16.14
CA ALA A 183 7.23 -5.39 -15.22
C ALA A 183 5.76 -5.53 -15.67
N GLN A 184 5.28 -6.76 -15.63
CA GLN A 184 3.86 -7.09 -15.66
C GLN A 184 3.42 -7.50 -14.26
N GLY A 185 2.24 -7.00 -13.86
CA GLY A 185 1.66 -7.36 -12.58
C GLY A 185 1.28 -8.83 -12.55
N VAL A 186 1.59 -9.52 -11.45
CA VAL A 186 1.19 -10.92 -11.22
C VAL A 186 0.30 -11.03 -9.98
N PRO A 187 -0.55 -12.07 -9.88
CA PRO A 187 -1.42 -12.23 -8.71
C PRO A 187 -0.66 -12.40 -7.40
N LEU A 188 -1.02 -11.59 -6.40
CA LEU A 188 -0.58 -11.70 -5.00
C LEU A 188 -1.79 -12.09 -4.14
N PHE A 189 -1.70 -13.24 -3.46
CA PHE A 189 -2.69 -13.67 -2.49
C PHE A 189 -2.15 -13.42 -1.08
N PHE A 190 -3.04 -13.22 -0.11
CA PHE A 190 -2.68 -13.08 1.29
C PHE A 190 -3.11 -14.32 2.07
N CYS A 191 -2.28 -14.77 3.02
CA CYS A 191 -2.58 -15.90 3.89
C CYS A 191 -2.83 -15.47 5.34
N HIS A 192 -3.55 -16.32 6.08
CA HIS A 192 -3.78 -16.21 7.52
C HIS A 192 -4.24 -14.82 7.97
N TYR A 193 -5.33 -14.33 7.38
CA TYR A 193 -5.93 -13.07 7.76
C TYR A 193 -7.41 -13.22 8.09
N TYR A 194 -7.94 -12.31 8.90
CA TYR A 194 -9.36 -12.20 9.14
C TYR A 194 -9.95 -11.15 8.20
N GLU A 195 -11.12 -11.43 7.65
CA GLU A 195 -11.87 -10.52 6.80
C GLU A 195 -13.27 -10.28 7.36
N LYS A 196 -13.67 -9.00 7.45
CA LYS A 196 -15.04 -8.60 7.78
C LYS A 196 -15.61 -7.73 6.66
N LYS A 197 -16.61 -8.23 5.93
CA LYS A 197 -17.37 -7.42 4.97
C LYS A 197 -18.43 -6.61 5.72
N LYS A 198 -18.93 -5.53 5.11
CA LYS A 198 -19.96 -4.67 5.71
C LYS A 198 -21.24 -5.44 6.13
N GLN A 199 -21.55 -6.53 5.44
CA GLN A 199 -22.71 -7.39 5.71
C GLN A 199 -22.43 -8.46 6.78
N ASP A 200 -21.16 -8.73 7.10
CA ASP A 200 -20.80 -9.76 8.05
C ASP A 200 -20.95 -9.26 9.50
N ARG A 201 -21.56 -10.08 10.36
CA ARG A 201 -21.65 -9.81 11.81
C ARG A 201 -20.27 -9.91 12.49
N SER A 202 -19.43 -10.83 12.02
CA SER A 202 -18.10 -11.11 12.56
C SER A 202 -17.08 -11.29 11.44
N ALA A 203 -15.81 -11.04 11.75
CA ALA A 203 -14.73 -11.36 10.84
C ALA A 203 -14.57 -12.88 10.71
N LYS A 204 -14.25 -13.35 9.50
CA LYS A 204 -13.99 -14.76 9.18
C LYS A 204 -12.51 -14.96 8.92
N LEU A 205 -11.96 -16.08 9.38
CA LEU A 205 -10.59 -16.48 9.03
C LEU A 205 -10.55 -16.85 7.55
N VAL A 206 -9.52 -16.36 6.87
CA VAL A 206 -9.19 -16.68 5.48
C VAL A 206 -7.79 -17.29 5.48
N ASP A 207 -7.72 -18.58 5.18
CA ASP A 207 -6.45 -19.31 5.14
C ASP A 207 -5.55 -18.78 4.03
N TYR A 208 -6.11 -18.57 2.84
CA TYR A 208 -5.50 -17.83 1.74
C TYR A 208 -6.56 -17.22 0.81
N GLY A 209 -6.31 -16.02 0.28
CA GLY A 209 -7.29 -15.36 -0.59
C GLY A 209 -6.92 -13.96 -1.06
N ILE A 210 -7.82 -13.36 -1.83
CA ILE A 210 -7.78 -11.97 -2.26
C ILE A 210 -8.77 -11.18 -1.38
N PRO A 211 -8.30 -10.18 -0.60
CA PRO A 211 -9.17 -9.32 0.18
C PRO A 211 -10.26 -8.65 -0.67
N ALA A 212 -11.50 -8.73 -0.21
CA ALA A 212 -12.66 -8.17 -0.86
C ALA A 212 -12.68 -6.64 -0.74
N TYR A 213 -13.19 -5.97 -1.78
CA TYR A 213 -13.31 -4.51 -1.78
C TYR A 213 -14.22 -4.02 -0.65
N LYS A 214 -13.79 -2.96 0.03
CA LYS A 214 -14.46 -2.38 1.21
C LYS A 214 -14.62 -3.34 2.41
N SER A 215 -13.85 -4.43 2.45
CA SER A 215 -13.73 -5.26 3.65
C SER A 215 -12.69 -4.68 4.61
N GLN A 216 -12.84 -5.00 5.89
CA GLN A 216 -11.78 -4.81 6.89
C GLN A 216 -10.95 -6.08 7.00
N VAL A 217 -9.63 -5.95 6.97
CA VAL A 217 -8.69 -7.06 7.10
C VAL A 217 -7.66 -6.84 8.20
N PHE A 218 -7.26 -7.92 8.86
CA PHE A 218 -6.23 -7.91 9.91
C PHE A 218 -5.61 -9.29 10.14
N ALA A 219 -4.33 -9.33 10.49
CA ALA A 219 -3.60 -10.59 10.73
C ALA A 219 -3.90 -11.22 12.12
N LYS A 220 -4.20 -10.41 13.15
CA LYS A 220 -4.56 -10.87 14.50
C LYS A 220 -5.69 -10.04 15.08
N ARG A 221 -6.62 -10.69 15.79
CA ARG A 221 -7.71 -10.03 16.53
C ARG A 221 -7.13 -9.28 17.74
N LYS A 222 -7.65 -8.09 18.07
CA LYS A 222 -7.38 -7.46 19.37
C LYS A 222 -7.79 -8.43 20.48
N GLY A 223 -6.88 -8.74 21.42
CA GLY A 223 -7.20 -9.48 22.66
C GLY A 223 -6.82 -10.97 22.70
N LEU A 224 -6.01 -11.48 21.78
CA LEU A 224 -5.38 -12.81 21.91
C LEU A 224 -3.86 -12.63 22.01
N SER A 225 -3.38 -12.56 23.26
CA SER A 225 -1.98 -12.75 23.66
C SER A 225 -1.74 -14.22 23.94
#